data_AF-A0A959S6P1-F1
#
_entry.id   AF-A0A959S6P1-F1
#
_cell.length_a   1.000
_cell.length_b   1.000
_cell.length_c   1.000
_cell.angle_alpha   90.00
_cell.angle_beta   90.00
_cell.angle_gamma   90.00
#
_symmetry.space_group_name_H-M   'P 1'
#
loop_
_entity.id
_entity.type
_entity.pdbx_description
1 polymer ?
#
loop_
_entity_poly.entity_id
_entity_poly.type
_entity_poly.pdbx_seq_one_letter_code
_entity_poly.pdbx_strand_id
1 'polypeptide(L)' 'MGTNTKAMPTSVYAEMTPNPATMRFVSNRALVPDGRLLEFRTPEEAEAVSPLAGHVFNLPFVTGVF' A
#
# COMPACT_ATOMS: atom_id res chain seq x y z
N MET A 1 5.64 29.90 -11.21
CA MET A 1 6.18 28.79 -12.04
C MET A 1 5.77 27.48 -11.40
N GLY A 2 4.73 26.82 -11.92
CA GLY A 2 4.30 25.51 -11.43
C GLY A 2 5.19 24.43 -12.04
N THR A 3 5.92 23.68 -11.20
CA THR A 3 6.66 22.51 -11.66
C THR A 3 5.66 21.40 -11.99
N ASN A 4 5.35 21.23 -13.26
CA ASN A 4 4.60 20.08 -13.75
C ASN A 4 5.46 18.82 -13.57
N THR A 5 5.41 18.23 -12.38
CA THR A 5 6.14 17.01 -12.06
C THR A 5 5.49 15.87 -12.82
N LYS A 6 6.06 15.50 -13.97
CA LYS A 6 5.63 14.32 -14.71
C LYS A 6 5.69 13.10 -13.79
N ALA A 7 4.53 12.56 -13.43
CA ALA A 7 4.45 11.38 -12.59
C ALA A 7 5.22 10.23 -13.27
N MET A 8 6.19 9.67 -12.56
CA MET A 8 6.91 8.49 -13.05
C MET A 8 5.95 7.30 -13.10
N PRO A 9 5.89 6.55 -14.22
CA PRO A 9 5.09 5.34 -14.30
C PRO A 9 5.43 4.39 -13.16
N THR A 10 4.41 3.85 -12.50
CA THR A 10 4.56 2.89 -11.40
C THR A 10 3.93 1.57 -11.85
N SER A 11 4.72 0.51 -11.82
CA SER A 11 4.27 -0.85 -12.10
C SER A 11 3.94 -1.53 -10.78
N VAL A 12 2.81 -2.23 -10.74
CA VAL A 12 2.38 -3.06 -9.62
C VAL A 12 1.99 -4.43 -10.16
N TYR A 13 2.43 -5.49 -9.50
CA TYR A 13 2.02 -6.86 -9.82
C TYR A 13 1.64 -7.61 -8.54
N ALA A 14 0.79 -8.63 -8.69
CA ALA A 14 0.30 -9.45 -7.58
C ALA A 14 0.97 -10.82 -7.56
N GLU A 15 1.37 -11.26 -6.37
CA GLU A 15 1.90 -12.59 -6.09
C GLU A 15 0.96 -13.28 -5.09
N MET A 16 0.63 -14.55 -5.37
CA MET A 16 -0.05 -15.38 -4.40
C MET A 16 0.86 -15.65 -3.21
N THR A 17 0.30 -15.67 -2.01
CA THR A 17 1.01 -16.11 -0.81
C THR A 17 0.54 -17.53 -0.43
N PRO A 18 1.28 -18.25 0.43
CA PRO A 18 0.79 -19.51 0.98
C PRO A 18 -0.52 -19.38 1.79
N ASN A 19 -0.84 -18.18 2.28
CA ASN A 19 -2.12 -17.90 2.94
C ASN A 19 -3.15 -17.43 1.90
N PRO A 20 -4.21 -18.20 1.61
CA PRO A 20 -5.22 -17.82 0.61
C PRO A 20 -6.02 -16.56 0.99
N ALA A 21 -6.02 -16.16 2.27
CA ALA A 21 -6.64 -14.92 2.74
C ALA A 21 -5.72 -13.70 2.53
N THR A 22 -4.53 -13.87 1.96
CA THR A 22 -3.52 -12.82 1.82
C THR A 22 -2.94 -12.81 0.41
N MET A 23 -2.95 -11.62 -0.21
CA MET A 23 -2.33 -11.37 -1.51
C MET A 23 -1.17 -10.39 -1.33
N ARG A 24 -0.04 -10.63 -1.99
CA ARG A 24 1.10 -9.72 -1.97
C ARG A 24 1.11 -8.86 -3.21
N PHE A 25 1.22 -7.54 -3.04
CA PHE A 25 1.37 -6.59 -4.15
C PHE A 25 2.78 -6.01 -4.13
N VAL A 26 3.50 -6.13 -5.23
CA VAL A 26 4.88 -5.63 -5.36
C VAL A 26 4.89 -4.51 -6.37
N SER A 27 5.53 -3.39 -5.99
CA SER A 27 5.68 -2.24 -6.87
C SER A 27 7.14 -1.99 -7.25
N ASN A 28 7.38 -1.32 -8.36
CA ASN A 28 8.72 -0.91 -8.78
C ASN A 28 9.26 0.33 -8.02
N ARG A 29 8.58 0.75 -6.94
CA ARG A 29 8.95 1.91 -6.12
C ARG A 29 8.96 1.53 -4.64
N ALA A 30 9.87 2.14 -3.89
CA ALA A 30 9.84 2.03 -2.44
C ALA A 30 8.57 2.74 -1.91
N LEU A 31 7.73 2.00 -1.18
CA LEU A 31 6.53 2.55 -0.53
C LEU A 31 6.87 3.15 0.84
N VAL A 32 7.84 2.55 1.53
CA VAL A 32 8.35 3.01 2.83
C VAL A 32 9.83 3.34 2.67
N PRO A 33 10.23 4.64 2.65
CA PRO A 33 11.60 5.05 2.31
C PRO A 33 12.71 4.51 3.21
N ASP A 34 12.39 4.22 4.47
CA ASP A 34 13.33 3.74 5.50
C ASP A 34 13.32 2.20 5.66
N GLY A 35 12.54 1.50 4.84
CA GLY A 35 12.45 0.03 4.84
C GLY A 35 11.76 -0.56 6.07
N ARG A 36 11.09 0.25 6.91
CA ARG A 36 10.29 -0.27 8.02
C ARG A 36 9.15 -1.14 7.50
N LEU A 37 8.88 -2.22 8.22
CA LEU A 37 7.65 -2.98 8.08
C LEU A 37 6.56 -2.24 8.85
N LEU A 38 5.47 -1.93 8.16
CA LEU A 38 4.28 -1.32 8.75
C LEU A 38 3.18 -2.38 8.69
N GLU A 39 2.41 -2.50 9.76
CA GLU A 39 1.25 -3.39 9.81
C GLU A 39 0.07 -2.58 10.37
N PHE A 40 -1.04 -2.62 9.66
CA PHE A 40 -2.27 -1.93 10.01
C PHE A 40 -3.39 -2.96 10.14
N ARG A 41 -4.05 -2.99 11.31
CA ARG A 41 -5.18 -3.89 11.58
C ARG A 41 -6.52 -3.18 11.50
N THR A 42 -6.50 -1.85 11.48
CA THR A 42 -7.71 -1.01 11.39
C THR A 42 -7.52 0.12 10.37
N PRO A 43 -8.61 0.59 9.74
CA PRO A 43 -8.56 1.77 8.87
C PRO A 43 -8.00 3.01 9.59
N GLU A 44 -8.35 3.22 10.86
CA GLU A 44 -7.96 4.39 11.65
C GLU A 44 -6.43 4.44 11.88
N GLU A 45 -5.80 3.29 12.18
CA GLU A 45 -4.34 3.19 12.27
C GLU A 45 -3.66 3.52 10.93
N ALA A 46 -4.24 3.02 9.83
CA ALA A 46 -3.72 3.24 8.49
C ALA A 46 -3.84 4.70 8.06
N GLU A 47 -4.99 5.34 8.25
CA GLU A 47 -5.23 6.74 7.87
C GLU A 47 -4.29 7.71 8.59
N ALA A 48 -3.94 7.43 9.84
CA ALA A 48 -3.02 8.25 10.63
C ALA A 48 -1.56 8.22 10.10
N VAL A 49 -1.18 7.19 9.34
CA VAL A 49 0.22 6.93 8.96
C VAL A 49 0.43 6.92 7.44
N SER A 50 -0.51 6.37 6.68
CA SER A 50 -0.38 6.07 5.26
C SER A 50 -1.70 6.29 4.51
N PRO A 51 -1.81 7.38 3.72
CA PRO A 51 -2.97 7.60 2.85
C PRO A 51 -3.21 6.43 1.88
N LEU A 52 -2.13 5.77 1.43
CA LEU A 52 -2.24 4.59 0.58
C LEU A 52 -2.92 3.43 1.31
N ALA A 53 -2.50 3.13 2.54
CA ALA A 53 -3.11 2.05 3.32
C ALA A 53 -4.58 2.37 3.66
N GLY A 54 -4.89 3.61 4.02
CA GLY A 54 -6.27 4.06 4.25
C GLY A 54 -7.15 3.85 3.01
N HIS A 55 -6.66 4.19 1.82
CA HIS A 55 -7.38 3.93 0.58
C HIS A 55 -7.56 2.43 0.27
N VAL A 56 -6.61 1.58 0.65
CA VAL A 56 -6.75 0.12 0.50
C VAL A 56 -7.84 -0.41 1.43
N PHE A 57 -7.97 0.13 2.66
CA PHE A 57 -9.06 -0.23 3.57
C PHE A 57 -10.47 0.17 3.10
N ASN A 58 -10.60 1.10 2.13
CA ASN A 58 -11.89 1.39 1.52
C ASN A 58 -12.43 0.23 0.65
N LEU A 59 -11.62 -0.80 0.40
CA LEU A 59 -12.08 -2.03 -0.24
C LEU A 59 -12.81 -2.89 0.81
N PRO A 60 -14.08 -3.25 0.59
CA PRO A 60 -14.94 -3.83 1.63
C PRO A 60 -14.51 -5.22 2.13
N PHE A 61 -13.55 -5.86 1.46
CA PHE A 61 -13.01 -7.18 1.80
C PHE A 61 -11.64 -7.11 2.49
N VAL A 62 -11.06 -5.92 2.66
CA VAL A 62 -9.75 -5.75 3.31
C VAL A 62 -9.94 -5.71 4.82
N THR A 63 -9.21 -6.58 5.51
CA THR A 63 -9.20 -6.68 6.98
C THR A 63 -7.85 -6.33 7.60
N GLY A 64 -6.82 -6.09 6.78
CA GLY A 64 -5.48 -5.71 7.22
C GLY A 64 -4.56 -5.36 6.04
N VAL A 65 -3.53 -4.55 6.30
CA VAL A 65 -2.51 -4.13 5.32
C VAL A 65 -1.13 -4.19 5.97
N PHE A 66 -0.16 -4.80 5.29
CA PHE A 66 1.22 -4.93 5.76
C PHE A 66 2.25 -5.00 4.62
#